data_AF-A0A6G6WZR9-F1
#
_entry.id   AF-A0A6G6WZR9-F1
#
_cell.length_a   1.000
_cell.length_b   1.000
_cell.length_c   1.000
_cell.angle_alpha   90.00
_cell.angle_beta   90.00
_cell.angle_gamma   90.00
#
_symmetry.space_group_name_H-M   'P 1'
#
loop_
_entity.id
_entity.type
_entity.pdbx_description
1 polymer ?
#
loop_
_entity_poly.entity_id
_entity_poly.type
_entity_poly.pdbx_seq_one_letter_code
_entity_poly.pdbx_strand_id
1 'polypeptide(L)' 'MADDPVSPEYLERLNELARFLDKSLNGEVPGKQRQIGFALLIFEFDKPARVNYISNADRATMLEALAEFLARQPRPDPE' A
#
# COMPACT_ATOMS: atom_id res chain seq x y z
N MET A 1 11.27 7.86 16.97
CA MET A 1 10.21 6.83 17.03
C MET A 1 9.66 6.73 15.62
N ALA A 2 9.93 5.63 14.93
CA ALA A 2 9.40 5.43 13.59
C ALA A 2 7.88 5.28 13.75
N ASP A 3 7.17 6.29 13.31
CA ASP A 3 5.74 6.44 13.45
C ASP A 3 5.12 5.30 12.64
N ASP A 4 4.61 4.25 13.28
CA ASP A 4 4.17 3.02 12.60
C ASP A 4 3.24 3.37 11.42
N PRO A 5 3.41 2.78 10.23
CA PRO A 5 2.72 3.20 9.01
C PRO A 5 1.21 2.92 9.03
N VAL A 6 0.72 2.32 10.11
CA VAL A 6 -0.67 1.92 10.29
C VAL A 6 -1.10 2.21 11.73
N SER A 7 -2.18 2.96 11.92
CA SER A 7 -2.83 3.14 13.22
C SER A 7 -3.30 1.78 13.77
N PRO A 8 -3.15 1.51 15.07
CA PRO A 8 -3.52 0.21 15.67
C PRO A 8 -4.96 -0.23 15.36
N GLU A 9 -5.88 0.72 15.25
CA GLU A 9 -7.30 0.49 14.93
C GLU A 9 -7.54 -0.14 13.54
N TYR A 10 -6.63 0.09 12.59
CA TYR A 10 -6.73 -0.43 11.23
C TYR A 10 -5.81 -1.63 10.99
N LEU A 11 -4.90 -1.95 11.92
CA LEU A 11 -3.83 -2.92 11.70
C LEU A 11 -4.34 -4.33 11.40
N GLU A 12 -5.30 -4.84 12.18
CA GLU A 12 -5.86 -6.18 11.97
C GLU A 12 -6.58 -6.27 10.62
N ARG A 13 -7.47 -5.31 10.34
CA ARG A 13 -8.25 -5.23 9.09
C ARG A 13 -7.34 -5.10 7.86
N LEU A 14 -6.29 -4.28 7.95
CA LEU A 14 -5.33 -4.12 6.87
C LEU A 14 -4.51 -5.38 6.62
N ASN A 15 -4.12 -6.10 7.67
CA ASN A 15 -3.44 -7.39 7.53
C ASN A 15 -4.35 -8.45 6.90
N GLU A 16 -5.63 -8.50 7.26
CA GLU A 16 -6.61 -9.41 6.64
C GLU A 16 -6.79 -9.10 5.15
N LEU A 17 -6.98 -7.83 4.80
CA LEU A 17 -7.08 -7.39 3.40
C LEU A 17 -5.81 -7.70 2.61
N ALA A 18 -4.64 -7.43 3.19
CA ALA A 18 -3.37 -7.73 2.52
C ALA A 18 -3.20 -9.23 2.27
N ARG A 19 -3.56 -10.10 3.23
CA ARG A 19 -3.52 -11.56 3.04
C ARG A 19 -4.51 -12.01 1.96
N PHE A 20 -5.71 -11.45 1.95
CA PHE A 20 -6.73 -11.76 0.94
C PHE A 20 -6.25 -11.37 -0.46
N LEU A 21 -5.74 -10.14 -0.63
CA LEU A 21 -5.23 -9.64 -1.90
C LEU A 21 -4.01 -10.44 -2.37
N ASP A 22 -3.08 -10.74 -1.48
CA ASP A 22 -1.90 -11.53 -1.83
C ASP A 22 -2.30 -12.95 -2.30
N LYS A 23 -3.23 -13.61 -1.61
CA LYS A 23 -3.75 -14.90 -2.05
C LYS A 23 -4.50 -14.80 -3.38
N SER A 24 -5.29 -13.74 -3.58
CA SER A 24 -6.05 -13.57 -4.82
C SER A 24 -5.17 -13.28 -6.04
N LEU A 25 -4.06 -12.55 -5.86
CA LEU A 25 -3.19 -12.11 -6.94
C LEU A 25 -2.02 -13.07 -7.19
N ASN A 26 -1.46 -13.64 -6.13
CA ASN A 26 -0.28 -14.51 -6.19
C ASN A 26 -0.60 -16.00 -5.91
N GLY A 27 -1.79 -16.34 -5.43
CA GLY A 27 -2.10 -17.71 -4.99
C GLY A 27 -1.40 -18.08 -3.69
N GLU A 28 -1.12 -19.36 -3.48
CA GLU A 28 -0.44 -19.87 -2.28
C GLU A 28 1.09 -19.95 -2.44
N VAL A 29 1.66 -19.21 -3.40
CA VAL A 29 3.10 -19.25 -3.69
C VAL A 29 3.90 -18.46 -2.63
N PRO A 30 4.96 -19.04 -2.06
CA PRO A 30 5.72 -18.39 -1.00
C PRO A 30 6.73 -17.37 -1.54
N GLY A 31 6.87 -16.24 -0.84
CA GLY A 31 8.02 -15.34 -0.93
C GLY A 31 8.37 -14.89 -2.35
N LYS A 32 9.57 -15.24 -2.82
CA LYS A 32 10.15 -14.79 -4.10
C LYS A 32 9.44 -15.32 -5.36
N GLN A 33 8.48 -16.24 -5.21
CA GLN A 33 7.67 -16.73 -6.33
C GLN A 33 6.46 -15.84 -6.64
N ARG A 34 6.14 -14.89 -5.75
CA ARG A 34 5.10 -13.88 -6.00
C ARG A 34 5.50 -13.01 -7.19
N GLN A 35 4.56 -12.80 -8.11
CA GLN A 35 4.80 -12.01 -9.33
C GLN A 35 4.19 -10.62 -9.23
N ILE A 36 3.15 -10.45 -8.41
CA ILE A 36 2.38 -9.23 -8.31
C ILE A 36 2.64 -8.56 -6.95
N GLY A 37 3.20 -7.35 -7.02
CA GLY A 37 3.30 -6.42 -5.90
C GLY A 37 2.07 -5.50 -5.86
N PHE A 38 1.62 -5.17 -4.66
CA PHE A 38 0.59 -4.16 -4.44
C PHE A 38 0.92 -3.30 -3.21
N ALA A 39 0.34 -2.11 -3.17
CA ALA A 39 0.27 -1.26 -2.00
C ALA A 39 -1.17 -0.82 -1.81
N LEU A 40 -1.68 -0.92 -0.59
CA LEU A 40 -3.00 -0.43 -0.20
C LEU A 40 -2.80 0.84 0.62
N LEU A 41 -3.34 1.96 0.12
CA LEU A 41 -3.36 3.25 0.80
C LEU A 41 -4.77 3.48 1.35
N ILE A 42 -4.86 3.74 2.65
CA ILE A 42 -6.12 4.10 3.32
C ILE A 42 -5.95 5.45 3.99
N PHE A 43 -6.87 6.35 3.69
CA PHE A 43 -6.96 7.68 4.26
C PHE A 43 -8.42 8.02 4.53
N GLU A 44 -8.64 8.92 5.47
CA GLU A 44 -9.98 9.40 5.81
C GLU A 44 -10.31 10.63 4.95
N PHE A 45 -11.50 10.67 4.34
CA PHE A 45 -11.89 11.70 3.37
C PHE A 45 -11.94 13.13 3.93
N ASP A 46 -12.00 13.30 5.26
CA ASP A 46 -12.21 14.60 5.92
C ASP A 46 -11.22 14.90 7.08
N LYS A 47 -10.12 14.13 7.19
CA LYS A 47 -9.08 14.41 8.20
C LYS A 47 -7.74 14.74 7.55
N PRO A 48 -7.11 15.88 7.89
CA PRO A 48 -5.79 16.24 7.39
C PRO A 48 -4.71 15.48 8.17
N ALA A 49 -4.66 14.14 8.15
CA ALA A 49 -3.46 13.40 8.53
C ALA A 49 -3.50 11.89 8.27
N ARG A 50 -2.30 11.41 7.89
CA ARG A 50 -1.77 10.04 7.93
C ARG A 50 -2.46 9.03 7.01
N VAL A 51 -1.85 8.88 5.84
CA VAL A 51 -2.10 7.71 4.98
C VAL A 51 -1.59 6.48 5.71
N ASN A 52 -2.51 5.57 6.03
CA ASN A 52 -2.16 4.23 6.46
C ASN A 52 -1.79 3.43 5.22
N TYR A 53 -0.68 2.71 5.24
CA TYR A 53 -0.32 1.86 4.11
C TYR A 53 0.18 0.48 4.52
N ILE A 54 -0.13 -0.50 3.67
CA ILE A 54 0.43 -1.85 3.71
C ILE A 54 0.82 -2.27 2.29
N SER A 55 1.94 -2.99 2.17
CA SER A 55 2.40 -3.55 0.89
C SER A 55 2.88 -4.97 1.11
N ASN A 56 2.72 -5.81 0.08
CA ASN A 56 3.32 -7.16 0.05
C ASN A 56 4.74 -7.16 -0.56
N ALA A 57 5.21 -6.01 -1.03
CA ALA A 57 6.55 -5.81 -1.60
C ALA A 57 7.49 -5.17 -0.58
N ASP A 58 8.80 -5.28 -0.83
CA ASP A 58 9.77 -4.51 -0.08
C ASP A 58 9.63 -3.00 -0.37
N ARG A 59 10.16 -2.19 0.55
CA ARG A 59 10.00 -0.73 0.49
C ARG A 59 10.58 -0.10 -0.78
N ALA A 60 11.67 -0.64 -1.34
CA ALA A 60 12.29 -0.06 -2.53
C ALA A 60 11.41 -0.29 -3.76
N THR A 61 10.97 -1.54 -3.98
CA THR A 61 10.05 -1.88 -5.06
C THR A 61 8.75 -1.08 -4.99
N MET A 62 8.20 -0.92 -3.78
CA MET A 62 6.99 -0.13 -3.58
C MET A 62 7.19 1.36 -3.92
N LEU A 63 8.32 1.96 -3.52
CA LEU A 63 8.62 3.36 -3.83
C LEU A 63 8.86 3.60 -5.32
N GLU A 64 9.49 2.65 -6.03
CA GLU A 64 9.63 2.71 -7.48
C GLU A 64 8.27 2.70 -8.18
N ALA A 65 7.37 1.81 -7.77
CA ALA A 65 6.00 1.74 -8.29
C ALA A 65 5.21 3.03 -8.02
N LEU A 66 5.35 3.63 -6.83
CA LEU A 66 4.70 4.91 -6.52
C LEU A 66 5.29 6.07 -7.34
N ALA A 67 6.61 6.12 -7.54
CA ALA A 67 7.23 7.16 -8.36
C ALA A 67 6.74 7.08 -9.81
N GLU A 68 6.62 5.87 -10.35
CA GLU A 68 6.04 5.59 -11.66
C GLU A 68 4.58 6.06 -11.75
N PHE A 69 3.75 5.67 -10.77
CA PHE A 69 2.36 6.08 -10.68
C PHE A 69 2.19 7.60 -10.66
N LEU A 70 2.99 8.30 -9.84
CA LEU A 70 2.98 9.76 -9.72
C LEU A 70 3.43 10.44 -11.01
N ALA A 71 4.40 9.88 -11.73
CA ALA A 71 4.85 10.41 -13.02
C ALA A 71 3.77 10.31 -14.12
N ARG A 72 2.82 9.38 -13.99
CA ARG A 72 1.68 9.23 -14.91
C ARG A 72 0.51 10.16 -14.64
N GLN A 73 0.40 10.71 -13.43
CA GLN A 73 -0.75 11.54 -13.11
C GLN A 73 -0.65 12.90 -13.84
N PRO A 74 -1.74 13.40 -14.43
CA PRO A 74 -1.78 14.79 -14.85
C PRO A 74 -1.49 15.66 -13.63
N ARG A 75 -0.70 16.72 -13.81
CA ARG A 75 -0.51 17.70 -12.73
C ARG A 75 -1.89 18.20 -12.29
N PRO A 76 -2.20 18.21 -10.99
CA PRO A 76 -3.45 18.80 -10.54
C PRO A 76 -3.47 20.25 -11.01
N ASP A 77 -4.58 20.65 -11.62
CA ASP A 77 -4.80 22.05 -11.95
C ASP A 77 -4.77 22.84 -10.63
N PRO A 78 -4.06 23.98 -10.57
CA PRO A 78 -4.17 24.85 -9.41
C PRO A 78 -5.62 25.32 -9.30
N GLU A 79 -6.25 25.02 -8.16
CA GLU A 79 -7.57 25.57 -7.79
C GLU A 79 -7.56 27.09 -7.77
#